data_AF-A0A936N2Z8-F1
#
_entry.id   AF-A0A936N2Z8-F1
#
_cell.length_a   1.000
_cell.length_b   1.000
_cell.length_c   1.000
_cell.angle_alpha   90.00
_cell.angle_beta   90.00
_cell.angle_gamma   90.00
#
_symmetry.space_group_name_H-M   'P 1'
#
loop_
_entity.id
_entity.type
_entity.pdbx_description
1 polymer ?
#
loop_
_entity_poly.entity_id
_entity_poly.type
_entity_poly.pdbx_seq_one_letter_code
_entity_poly.pdbx_strand_id
1 'polypeptide(L)'
;MDIKSQLVEILSKENYTFSQLAEYLNMNEDDLTNALNNKTLELRNLELISKALRVPLYSFFRGNESEINYNEKPYYINKLWTGDDTVKNEGQLQNEIGLLKEIIGLKEEQIKKIRP
;
A
#
# COMPACT_ATOMS: atom_id res chain seq x y z
N MET A 1 -2.10 15.23 1.03
CA MET A 1 -3.01 15.33 -0.13
C MET A 1 -4.13 14.33 0.05
N ASP A 2 -5.38 14.76 -0.14
CA ASP A 2 -6.55 13.89 -0.18
C ASP A 2 -6.67 13.17 -1.54
N ILE A 3 -7.35 12.02 -1.56
CA ILE A 3 -7.50 11.17 -2.75
C ILE A 3 -8.21 11.94 -3.88
N LYS A 4 -9.17 12.83 -3.55
CA LYS A 4 -9.88 13.63 -4.55
C LYS A 4 -8.93 14.60 -5.24
N SER A 5 -8.10 15.34 -4.50
CA SER A 5 -7.07 16.21 -5.11
C SER A 5 -6.10 15.44 -6.01
N GLN A 6 -5.69 14.23 -5.61
CA GLN A 6 -4.82 13.39 -6.42
C GLN A 6 -5.50 12.91 -7.70
N LEU A 7 -6.77 12.52 -7.63
CA LEU A 7 -7.57 12.18 -8.81
C LEU A 7 -7.75 13.38 -9.74
N VAL A 8 -8.02 14.56 -9.22
CA VAL A 8 -8.15 15.80 -10.01
C VAL A 8 -6.83 16.12 -10.73
N GLU A 9 -5.69 15.96 -10.08
CA GLU A 9 -4.38 16.14 -10.71
C GLU A 9 -4.15 15.13 -11.86
N ILE A 10 -4.49 13.87 -11.66
CA ILE A 10 -4.35 12.83 -12.71
C ILE A 10 -5.31 13.13 -13.87
N LEU A 11 -6.57 13.46 -13.57
CA LEU A 11 -7.57 13.78 -14.59
C LEU A 11 -7.16 14.99 -15.43
N SER A 12 -6.63 16.04 -14.80
CA SER A 12 -6.19 17.25 -15.51
C SER A 12 -5.02 17.01 -16.47
N LYS A 13 -4.11 16.07 -16.16
CA LYS A 13 -3.04 15.66 -17.08
C LYS A 13 -3.58 15.03 -18.37
N GLU A 14 -4.73 14.37 -18.27
CA GLU A 14 -5.42 13.69 -19.37
C GLU A 14 -6.58 14.54 -19.96
N ASN A 15 -6.70 15.82 -19.57
CA ASN A 15 -7.78 16.74 -19.98
C ASN A 15 -9.21 16.29 -19.63
N TYR A 16 -9.37 15.52 -18.56
CA TYR A 16 -10.68 15.13 -18.03
C TYR A 16 -11.05 15.95 -16.79
N THR A 17 -12.35 16.10 -16.55
CA THR A 17 -12.88 16.75 -15.35
C THR A 17 -13.36 15.73 -14.32
N PHE A 18 -13.46 16.16 -13.06
CA PHE A 18 -14.00 15.30 -12.00
C PHE A 18 -15.48 14.97 -12.22
N SER A 19 -16.25 15.88 -12.82
CA SER A 19 -17.65 15.63 -13.19
C SER A 19 -17.77 14.53 -14.25
N GLN A 20 -16.87 14.50 -15.25
CA GLN A 20 -16.82 13.41 -16.23
C GLN A 20 -16.48 12.05 -15.58
N LEU A 21 -15.65 12.05 -14.54
CA LEU A 21 -15.37 10.83 -13.77
C LEU A 21 -16.61 10.35 -13.02
N ALA A 22 -17.37 11.27 -12.41
CA ALA A 22 -18.62 10.94 -11.74
C ALA A 22 -19.65 10.35 -12.72
N GLU A 23 -19.82 10.98 -13.89
CA GLU A 23 -20.66 10.47 -14.97
C GLU A 23 -20.22 9.07 -15.44
N TYR A 24 -18.92 8.84 -15.62
CA TYR A 24 -18.37 7.53 -15.99
C TYR A 24 -18.72 6.43 -14.98
N LEU A 25 -18.81 6.78 -13.69
CA LEU A 25 -19.18 5.87 -12.61
C LEU A 25 -20.69 5.78 -12.38
N ASN A 26 -21.51 6.49 -13.17
CA ASN A 26 -22.95 6.66 -12.95
C ASN A 26 -23.28 7.18 -11.54
N MET A 27 -22.44 8.09 -11.03
CA MET A 27 -22.60 8.74 -9.72
C MET A 27 -22.72 10.25 -9.94
N ASN A 28 -23.35 10.96 -8.99
CA ASN A 28 -23.24 12.41 -8.96
C ASN A 28 -21.89 12.83 -8.31
N GLU A 29 -21.49 14.07 -8.53
CA GLU A 29 -20.20 14.59 -8.07
C GLU A 29 -20.10 14.63 -6.53
N ASP A 30 -21.21 14.93 -5.86
CA ASP A 30 -21.30 15.02 -4.41
C ASP A 30 -21.17 13.64 -3.75
N ASP A 31 -21.81 12.62 -4.31
CA ASP A 31 -21.77 11.23 -3.86
C ASP A 31 -20.38 10.64 -4.10
N LEU A 32 -19.75 10.93 -5.25
CA LEU A 32 -18.37 10.51 -5.48
C LEU A 32 -17.42 11.21 -4.48
N THR A 33 -17.63 12.50 -4.22
CA THR A 33 -16.86 13.25 -3.22
C THR A 33 -17.04 12.65 -1.83
N ASN A 34 -18.28 12.37 -1.42
CA ASN A 34 -18.60 11.77 -0.14
C ASN A 34 -18.01 10.36 -0.02
N ALA A 35 -18.10 9.55 -1.08
CA ALA A 35 -17.58 8.19 -1.11
C ALA A 35 -16.04 8.15 -1.00
N LEU A 36 -15.35 9.10 -1.66
CA LEU A 36 -13.90 9.24 -1.55
C LEU A 36 -13.47 9.74 -0.16
N ASN A 37 -14.15 10.75 0.38
CA ASN A 37 -13.85 11.31 1.70
C ASN A 37 -14.07 10.31 2.84
N ASN A 38 -15.17 9.55 2.76
CA ASN A 38 -15.53 8.56 3.78
C ASN A 38 -14.89 7.18 3.52
N LYS A 39 -14.11 7.01 2.45
CA LYS A 39 -13.48 5.74 2.04
C LYS A 39 -14.51 4.61 1.85
N THR A 40 -15.70 4.94 1.35
CA THR A 40 -16.79 4.00 1.10
C THR A 40 -16.96 3.68 -0.38
N LEU A 41 -16.17 4.29 -1.27
CA LEU A 41 -16.18 3.96 -2.69
C LEU A 41 -15.79 2.49 -2.89
N GLU A 42 -16.63 1.74 -3.62
CA GLU A 42 -16.41 0.33 -3.87
C GLU A 42 -15.08 0.08 -4.61
N LEU A 43 -14.39 -1.01 -4.25
CA LEU A 43 -13.13 -1.41 -4.89
C LEU A 43 -13.28 -1.55 -6.41
N ARG A 44 -14.41 -2.09 -6.87
CA ARG A 44 -14.74 -2.21 -8.30
C ARG A 44 -14.71 -0.84 -9.00
N ASN A 45 -15.24 0.21 -8.38
CA ASN A 45 -15.22 1.55 -8.95
C ASN A 45 -13.80 2.10 -9.00
N LEU A 46 -13.01 1.89 -7.94
CA LEU A 46 -11.58 2.25 -7.95
C LEU A 46 -10.80 1.53 -9.06
N GLU A 47 -11.10 0.26 -9.33
CA GLU A 47 -10.50 -0.49 -10.45
C GLU A 47 -10.92 0.06 -11.81
N LEU A 48 -12.18 0.46 -11.98
CA LEU A 48 -12.66 1.09 -13.22
C LEU A 48 -11.93 2.42 -13.47
N ILE A 49 -11.78 3.25 -12.44
CA ILE A 49 -11.01 4.51 -12.51
C ILE A 49 -9.55 4.20 -12.89
N SER A 50 -8.91 3.24 -12.22
CA SER A 50 -7.53 2.80 -12.51
C SER A 50 -7.34 2.39 -13.97
N LYS A 51 -8.28 1.60 -14.51
CA LYS A 51 -8.25 1.14 -15.90
C LYS A 51 -8.48 2.28 -16.89
N ALA A 52 -9.45 3.15 -16.62
CA ALA A 52 -9.78 4.28 -17.48
C ALA A 52 -8.61 5.27 -17.59
N LEU A 53 -7.97 5.58 -16.46
CA LEU A 53 -6.84 6.50 -16.40
C LEU A 53 -5.50 5.85 -16.77
N ARG A 54 -5.46 4.52 -16.94
CA ARG A 54 -4.22 3.73 -17.15
C ARG A 54 -3.17 3.97 -16.06
N VAL A 55 -3.63 4.22 -14.84
CA VAL A 55 -2.79 4.46 -13.67
C VAL A 55 -2.96 3.30 -12.68
N PRO A 56 -1.89 2.73 -12.11
CA PRO A 56 -2.02 1.68 -11.10
C PRO A 56 -2.83 2.14 -9.88
N LEU A 57 -3.73 1.29 -9.39
CA LEU A 57 -4.66 1.62 -8.30
C LEU A 57 -3.97 2.17 -7.04
N TYR A 58 -2.78 1.64 -6.70
CA TYR A 58 -2.00 2.14 -5.55
C TYR A 58 -1.59 3.61 -5.69
N SER A 59 -1.56 4.16 -6.89
CA SER A 59 -1.13 5.53 -7.15
C SER A 59 -2.11 6.54 -6.58
N PHE A 60 -3.41 6.21 -6.49
CA PHE A 60 -4.42 7.09 -5.89
C PHE A 60 -4.25 7.26 -4.37
N PHE A 61 -3.43 6.42 -3.75
CA PHE A 61 -3.18 6.42 -2.31
C PHE A 61 -1.78 6.93 -1.96
N ARG A 62 -0.97 7.30 -2.97
CA ARG A 62 0.35 7.90 -2.74
C ARG A 62 0.19 9.38 -2.43
N GLY A 63 -0.18 9.71 -1.19
CA GLY A 63 0.04 11.05 -0.66
C GLY A 63 1.54 11.34 -0.56
N ASN A 64 1.92 12.62 -0.61
CA ASN A 64 3.31 13.12 -0.47
C ASN A 64 4.04 12.73 0.82
N GLU A 65 3.49 11.82 1.64
CA GLU A 65 4.10 11.29 2.84
C GLU A 65 3.86 9.77 2.89
N SER A 66 4.59 9.08 2.04
CA SER A 66 5.27 7.90 2.52
C SER A 66 6.72 8.11 2.11
N GLU A 67 7.41 9.03 2.80
CA GLU A 67 8.82 8.75 3.04
C GLU A 67 8.83 7.30 3.50
N ILE A 68 9.41 6.41 2.68
CA ILE A 68 9.63 5.04 3.10
C ILE A 68 10.44 5.21 4.37
N ASN A 69 9.80 5.02 5.51
CA ASN A 69 10.47 5.08 6.78
C ASN A 69 11.33 3.82 6.80
N TYR A 70 12.56 3.95 6.31
CA TYR A 70 13.54 2.85 6.28
C TYR A 70 13.86 2.36 7.69
N ASN A 71 13.46 3.11 8.74
CA ASN A 71 13.54 2.68 10.13
C ASN A 71 12.29 1.92 10.62
N GLU A 72 11.17 1.95 9.89
CA GLU A 72 10.00 1.12 10.17
C GLU A 72 10.16 -0.25 9.52
N LYS A 73 10.04 -1.31 10.32
CA LYS A 73 10.17 -2.68 9.82
C LYS A 73 9.03 -2.98 8.82
N PRO A 74 9.34 -3.43 7.60
CA PRO A 74 8.31 -3.77 6.63
C PRO A 74 7.40 -4.88 7.19
N TYR A 75 6.08 -4.71 7.03
CA TYR A 75 5.03 -5.60 7.52
C TYR A 75 5.14 -7.05 6.99
N TYR A 76 5.96 -7.28 5.97
CA TYR A 76 6.19 -8.58 5.35
C TYR A 76 7.69 -8.79 5.14
N ILE A 77 8.36 -9.34 6.15
CA ILE A 77 9.66 -10.00 5.96
C ILE A 77 9.37 -11.40 5.42
N ASN A 78 9.04 -11.49 4.13
CA ASN A 78 8.96 -12.78 3.42
C ASN A 78 10.36 -13.26 3.02
N LYS A 79 11.37 -13.02 3.87
CA LYS A 79 12.78 -13.39 3.64
C LYS A 79 13.20 -14.62 4.44
N LEU A 80 12.40 -15.06 5.41
CA LEU A 80 12.74 -16.18 6.30
C LEU A 80 12.47 -17.55 5.70
N TRP A 81 11.84 -17.61 4.52
CA TRP A 81 11.59 -18.88 3.83
C TRP A 81 11.76 -18.67 2.32
N THR A 82 13.00 -18.68 1.87
CA THR A 82 13.35 -18.51 0.45
C THR A 82 13.57 -19.83 -0.30
N GLY A 83 13.21 -20.97 0.30
CA GLY A 83 13.33 -22.30 -0.32
C GLY A 83 14.49 -23.11 0.25
N ASP A 84 15.01 -24.05 -0.53
CA ASP A 84 15.99 -25.07 -0.15
C ASP A 84 17.34 -24.46 0.29
N ASP A 85 17.76 -24.73 1.52
CA ASP A 85 19.03 -24.22 2.08
C ASP A 85 20.26 -24.84 1.42
N THR A 86 20.11 -25.94 0.67
CA THR A 86 21.22 -26.64 -0.01
C THR A 86 21.85 -25.84 -1.16
N VAL A 87 21.18 -24.77 -1.63
CA VAL A 87 21.67 -23.89 -2.70
C VAL A 87 22.16 -22.52 -2.21
N LYS A 88 22.10 -22.27 -0.90
CA LYS A 88 22.50 -20.98 -0.31
C LYS A 88 24.00 -20.94 -0.02
N ASN A 89 24.62 -19.79 -0.26
CA ASN A 89 26.01 -19.57 0.13
C ASN A 89 26.15 -19.16 1.60
N GLU A 90 27.36 -19.26 2.15
CA GLU A 90 27.65 -18.96 3.56
C GLU A 90 27.19 -17.55 3.97
N GLY A 91 27.42 -16.54 3.13
CA GLY A 91 27.02 -15.17 3.41
C GLY A 91 25.49 -14.98 3.45
N GLN A 92 24.75 -15.71 2.62
CA GLN A 92 23.28 -15.71 2.65
C GLN A 92 22.75 -16.35 3.94
N LEU A 93 23.33 -17.49 4.34
CA LEU A 93 22.98 -18.17 5.59
C LEU A 93 23.31 -17.33 6.83
N GLN A 94 24.46 -16.65 6.84
CA GLN A 94 24.84 -15.75 7.94
C GLN A 94 23.88 -14.55 8.07
N ASN A 95 23.46 -13.96 6.95
CA ASN A 95 22.47 -12.89 6.95
C ASN A 95 21.10 -13.36 7.45
N GLU A 96 20.68 -14.56 7.06
CA GLU A 96 19.44 -15.17 7.51
C GLU A 96 19.46 -15.49 9.02
N ILE A 97 20.59 -15.99 9.54
CA ILE A 97 20.82 -16.17 10.98
C ILE A 97 20.69 -14.85 11.73
N GLY A 98 21.23 -13.75 11.18
CA GLY A 98 21.12 -12.41 11.77
C GLY A 98 19.66 -11.97 11.89
N LEU A 99 18.89 -12.10 10.79
CA LEU A 99 17.47 -11.75 10.76
C LEU A 99 16.64 -12.61 11.73
N LEU A 100 16.91 -13.92 11.79
CA LEU A 100 16.21 -14.82 12.70
C LEU A 100 16.46 -14.49 14.17
N LYS A 101 17.70 -14.13 14.54
CA LYS A 101 18.04 -13.71 15.91
C LYS A 101 17.29 -12.45 16.34
N GLU A 102 17.19 -11.45 15.47
CA GLU A 102 16.39 -10.25 15.76
C GLU A 102 14.92 -10.58 16.00
N ILE A 103 14.36 -11.49 15.19
CA ILE A 103 12.96 -11.90 15.31
C ILE A 103 12.71 -12.67 16.61
N ILE A 104 13.64 -13.56 16.99
CA ILE A 104 13.59 -14.25 18.28
C ILE A 104 13.55 -13.23 19.42
N GLY A 105 14.42 -12.23 19.43
CA GLY A 105 14.43 -11.19 20.47
C GLY A 105 13.09 -10.44 20.58
N LEU A 106 12.48 -10.09 19.45
CA LEU A 106 11.16 -9.45 19.44
C LEU A 106 10.05 -10.36 19.98
N LYS A 107 10.11 -11.66 19.69
CA LYS A 107 9.14 -12.64 20.23
C LYS A 107 9.34 -12.85 21.72
N GLU A 108 10.58 -12.89 22.20
CA GLU A 108 10.88 -12.96 23.63
C GLU A 108 10.36 -11.73 24.40
N GLU A 109 10.48 -10.53 23.83
CA GLU A 109 9.86 -9.32 24.40
C GLU A 109 8.34 -9.40 24.46
N GLN A 110 7.70 -9.95 23.42
CA GLN A 110 6.25 -10.19 23.44
C GLN A 110 5.86 -11.23 24.50
N ILE A 111 6.64 -12.30 24.66
CA ILE A 111 6.42 -13.29 25.72
C ILE A 111 6.53 -12.65 27.11
N LYS A 112 7.52 -11.79 27.35
CA LYS A 112 7.66 -11.03 28.61
C LYS A 112 6.45 -10.12 28.88
N LYS A 113 5.83 -9.56 27.84
CA LYS A 113 4.60 -8.76 27.99
C LYS A 113 3.37 -9.61 28.34
N ILE A 114 3.35 -10.88 27.92
CA ILE A 114 2.22 -11.82 28.16
C ILE A 114 2.37 -12.54 29.51
N ARG A 115 3.60 -12.78 29.97
CA ARG A 115 3.92 -13.35 31.28
C ARG A 115 4.56 -12.25 32.16
N PRO A 116 3.76 -11.40 32.84
CA PRO A 116 4.29 -10.42 33.77
C PRO A 116 5.03 -11.07 34.94
#